data_AF-A0A8B6XXS5-F1
#
_entry.id   AF-A0A8B6XXS5-F1
#
_cell.length_a   1.000
_cell.length_b   1.000
_cell.length_c   1.000
_cell.angle_alpha   90.00
_cell.angle_beta   90.00
_cell.angle_gamma   90.00
#
_symmetry.space_group_name_H-M   'P 1'
#
loop_
_entity.id
_entity.type
_entity.pdbx_description
1 polymer ?
#
loop_
_entity_poly.entity_id
_entity_poly.type
_entity_poly.pdbx_seq_one_letter_code
_entity_poly.pdbx_strand_id
1 'polypeptide(L)'
;MQDIPKYGTSVMQEKLKNIFKKISLQINSKGNSNMFPTLKELLFLKLISLLYPTSDLNHSVTTPSLVLIAMVMNKCHFKCFKDVYSGIFLLSILYDYIKLSKRYIPEAICFVSKLLYLATPMKKKTSFWILNLHKEEQNYLMIKEKITKNVMPVSNVMPLSISLLASDIQENISTRLSCIKNILLLSKMLCILYIDLETFSEVFQPCSFLLEQMPTDKYPKTIKSLHEEVLSLMRSKNSLVRTPLTLHARKPIPLPLFEPKFDVDYEPRSKRRAGDKNQNEKEKIKYKIKKETKSAMREIRKDAHFLAKEQLKETLDRDADRRKKVRALENALSNERKEIREMQKSAKKMRK
;
A
#
# COMPACT_ATOMS: atom_id res chain seq x y z
N MET A 1 -5.35 -14.68 -33.79
CA MET A 1 -5.54 -13.91 -32.53
C MET A 1 -4.25 -13.23 -32.09
N GLN A 2 -3.09 -13.88 -32.20
CA GLN A 2 -1.79 -13.27 -31.88
C GLN A 2 -1.46 -12.09 -32.82
N ASP A 3 -1.81 -12.19 -34.10
CA ASP A 3 -1.46 -11.16 -35.09
C ASP A 3 -2.41 -9.94 -35.07
N ILE A 4 -3.65 -10.09 -34.59
CA ILE A 4 -4.66 -9.01 -34.54
C ILE A 4 -5.49 -9.08 -33.23
N PRO A 5 -4.89 -8.74 -32.08
CA PRO A 5 -5.54 -8.90 -30.77
C PRO A 5 -6.71 -7.93 -30.57
N LYS A 6 -6.63 -6.70 -31.13
CA LYS A 6 -7.66 -5.66 -30.96
C LYS A 6 -8.98 -6.03 -31.63
N TYR A 7 -8.94 -6.52 -32.87
CA TYR A 7 -10.15 -6.94 -33.58
C TYR A 7 -10.76 -8.19 -32.93
N GLY A 8 -9.90 -9.15 -32.58
CA GLY A 8 -10.33 -10.37 -31.90
C GLY A 8 -11.03 -10.12 -30.58
N THR A 9 -10.48 -9.23 -29.74
CA THR A 9 -11.11 -8.85 -28.47
C THR A 9 -12.46 -8.15 -28.69
N SER A 10 -12.58 -7.26 -29.67
CA SER A 10 -13.86 -6.61 -30.00
C SER A 10 -14.95 -7.62 -30.37
N VAL A 11 -14.63 -8.57 -31.26
CA VAL A 11 -15.59 -9.63 -31.67
C VAL A 11 -15.98 -10.51 -30.47
N MET A 12 -15.02 -10.85 -29.60
CA MET A 12 -15.28 -11.63 -28.39
C MET A 12 -16.20 -10.87 -27.43
N GLN A 13 -16.01 -9.56 -27.27
CA GLN A 13 -16.86 -8.72 -26.44
C GLN A 13 -18.29 -8.62 -27.00
N GLU A 14 -18.45 -8.46 -28.31
CA GLU A 14 -19.78 -8.44 -28.94
C GLU A 14 -20.52 -9.76 -28.74
N LYS A 15 -19.82 -10.89 -28.92
CA LYS A 15 -20.40 -12.22 -28.63
C LYS A 15 -20.78 -12.36 -27.16
N LEU A 16 -19.93 -11.96 -26.23
CA LEU A 16 -20.26 -11.97 -24.79
C LEU A 16 -21.48 -11.10 -24.47
N LYS A 17 -21.56 -9.90 -25.04
CA LYS A 17 -22.72 -9.01 -24.88
C LYS A 17 -24.00 -9.65 -25.39
N ASN A 18 -23.94 -10.34 -26.53
CA ASN A 18 -25.11 -11.03 -27.08
C ASN A 18 -25.56 -12.21 -26.19
N ILE A 19 -24.61 -12.99 -25.67
CA ILE A 19 -24.91 -14.07 -24.72
C ILE A 19 -25.54 -13.49 -23.44
N PHE A 20 -24.96 -12.42 -22.90
CA PHE A 20 -25.50 -11.75 -21.72
C PHE A 20 -26.92 -11.23 -21.93
N LYS A 21 -27.19 -10.56 -23.06
CA LYS A 21 -28.54 -10.08 -23.42
C LYS A 21 -29.54 -11.23 -23.54
N LYS A 22 -29.14 -12.34 -24.16
CA LYS A 22 -29.99 -13.52 -24.28
C LYS A 22 -30.35 -14.10 -22.91
N ILE A 23 -29.35 -14.31 -22.05
CA ILE A 23 -29.53 -14.87 -20.70
C ILE A 23 -30.37 -13.93 -19.84
N SER A 24 -30.15 -12.61 -19.91
CA SER A 24 -30.94 -11.65 -19.12
C SER A 24 -32.40 -11.61 -19.54
N LEU A 25 -32.70 -11.72 -20.85
CA LEU A 25 -34.08 -11.86 -21.35
C LEU A 25 -34.74 -13.15 -20.85
N GLN A 26 -33.99 -14.26 -20.82
CA GLN A 26 -34.51 -15.54 -20.31
C GLN A 26 -34.83 -15.47 -18.81
N ILE A 27 -33.97 -14.82 -18.02
CA ILE A 27 -34.20 -14.63 -16.57
C ILE A 27 -35.43 -13.76 -16.30
N ASN A 28 -35.65 -12.72 -17.10
CA ASN A 28 -36.79 -11.81 -16.92
C ASN A 28 -38.11 -12.39 -17.46
N SER A 29 -38.06 -13.41 -18.31
CA SER A 29 -39.25 -14.08 -18.83
C SER A 29 -39.98 -14.83 -17.70
N LYS A 30 -41.29 -14.59 -17.53
CA LYS A 30 -42.13 -15.16 -16.46
C LYS A 30 -42.17 -16.70 -16.40
N GLY A 31 -41.63 -17.39 -17.40
CA GLY A 31 -41.58 -18.86 -17.48
C GLY A 31 -40.25 -19.49 -17.05
N ASN A 32 -39.24 -18.72 -16.62
CA ASN A 32 -37.88 -19.20 -16.34
C ASN A 32 -37.38 -20.13 -17.47
N SER A 33 -37.47 -19.70 -18.73
CA SER A 33 -36.96 -20.50 -19.85
C SER A 33 -35.47 -20.83 -19.65
N ASN A 34 -35.01 -22.00 -20.14
CA ASN A 34 -33.70 -22.59 -19.86
C ASN A 34 -32.59 -21.55 -19.64
N MET A 35 -32.27 -21.32 -18.36
CA MET A 35 -31.29 -20.31 -17.93
C MET A 35 -29.85 -20.75 -18.15
N PHE A 36 -29.64 -22.04 -18.43
CA PHE A 36 -28.33 -22.60 -18.69
C PHE A 36 -27.82 -22.26 -20.09
N PRO A 37 -26.53 -21.89 -20.22
CA PRO A 37 -25.93 -21.64 -21.52
C PRO A 37 -25.98 -22.87 -22.41
N THR A 38 -26.21 -22.66 -23.69
CA THR A 38 -26.14 -23.71 -24.71
C THR A 38 -24.71 -24.24 -24.85
N LEU A 39 -24.55 -25.44 -25.41
CA LEU A 39 -23.23 -26.07 -25.62
C LEU A 39 -22.25 -25.15 -26.36
N LYS A 40 -22.72 -24.40 -27.37
CA LYS A 40 -21.89 -23.43 -28.11
C LYS A 40 -21.36 -22.32 -27.20
N GLU A 41 -22.19 -21.84 -26.27
CA GLU A 41 -21.85 -20.77 -25.32
C GLU A 41 -20.89 -21.29 -24.24
N LEU A 42 -21.08 -22.53 -23.76
CA LEU A 42 -20.16 -23.17 -22.81
C LEU A 42 -18.77 -23.40 -23.43
N LEU A 43 -18.71 -23.89 -24.67
CA LEU A 43 -17.44 -24.03 -25.40
C LEU A 43 -16.77 -22.68 -25.63
N PHE A 44 -17.56 -21.64 -25.93
CA PHE A 44 -17.05 -20.29 -26.09
C PHE A 44 -16.41 -19.76 -24.80
N LEU A 45 -17.05 -19.95 -23.63
CA LEU A 45 -16.47 -19.60 -22.33
C LEU A 45 -15.19 -20.40 -22.04
N LYS A 46 -15.16 -21.68 -22.38
CA LYS A 46 -13.94 -22.49 -22.26
C LYS A 46 -12.82 -21.97 -23.16
N LEU A 47 -13.12 -21.58 -24.39
CA LEU A 47 -12.13 -21.02 -25.31
C LEU A 47 -11.54 -19.70 -24.79
N ILE A 48 -12.35 -18.84 -24.16
CA ILE A 48 -11.85 -17.61 -23.54
C ILE A 48 -10.81 -17.91 -22.45
N SER A 49 -11.03 -18.95 -21.62
CA SER A 49 -10.07 -19.35 -20.59
C SER A 49 -8.72 -19.84 -21.14
N LEU A 50 -8.70 -20.33 -22.38
CA LEU A 50 -7.49 -20.82 -23.05
C LEU A 50 -6.78 -19.72 -23.84
N LEU A 51 -7.54 -18.79 -24.43
CA LEU A 51 -7.00 -17.74 -25.30
C LEU A 51 -6.51 -16.51 -24.53
N TYR A 52 -7.09 -16.21 -23.37
CA TYR A 52 -6.81 -15.00 -22.61
C TYR A 52 -6.30 -15.31 -21.20
N PRO A 53 -5.46 -14.42 -20.63
CA PRO A 53 -4.94 -14.61 -19.27
C PRO A 53 -6.07 -14.50 -18.24
N THR A 54 -6.13 -15.49 -17.35
CA THR A 54 -7.10 -15.56 -16.24
C THR A 54 -6.55 -15.04 -14.91
N SER A 55 -5.25 -14.69 -14.87
CA SER A 55 -4.53 -14.16 -13.71
C SER A 55 -4.79 -12.67 -13.43
N ASP A 56 -5.09 -11.90 -14.48
CA ASP A 56 -5.06 -10.43 -14.41
C ASP A 56 -6.23 -9.86 -13.60
N LEU A 57 -5.99 -8.79 -12.84
CA LEU A 57 -7.00 -8.16 -11.98
C LEU A 57 -8.23 -7.74 -12.79
N ASN A 58 -8.00 -6.97 -13.85
CA ASN A 58 -9.00 -6.49 -14.78
C ASN A 58 -8.57 -6.79 -16.21
N HIS A 59 -9.44 -7.42 -16.99
CA HIS A 59 -9.19 -7.72 -18.39
C HIS A 59 -10.50 -7.72 -19.17
N SER A 60 -10.49 -7.15 -20.38
CA SER A 60 -11.69 -6.70 -21.08
C SER A 60 -12.65 -7.81 -21.56
N VAL A 61 -12.20 -9.06 -21.59
CA VAL A 61 -13.01 -10.22 -22.03
C VAL A 61 -13.20 -11.23 -20.89
N THR A 62 -12.12 -11.55 -20.17
CA THR A 62 -12.14 -12.55 -19.10
C THR A 62 -12.95 -12.10 -17.90
N THR A 63 -12.84 -10.86 -17.42
CA THR A 63 -13.64 -10.40 -16.28
C THR A 63 -15.13 -10.35 -16.58
N PRO A 64 -15.64 -9.82 -17.73
CA PRO A 64 -17.07 -9.91 -18.01
C PRO A 64 -17.53 -11.36 -18.21
N SER A 65 -16.69 -12.24 -18.75
CA SER A 65 -17.04 -13.67 -18.84
C SER A 65 -17.17 -14.33 -17.46
N LEU A 66 -16.31 -13.99 -16.51
CA LEU A 66 -16.37 -14.47 -15.13
C LEU A 66 -17.62 -13.96 -14.41
N VAL A 67 -17.96 -12.68 -14.59
CA VAL A 67 -19.20 -12.09 -14.06
C VAL A 67 -20.44 -12.76 -14.66
N LEU A 68 -20.44 -13.06 -15.96
CA LEU A 68 -21.53 -13.79 -16.62
C LEU A 68 -21.70 -15.19 -16.01
N ILE A 69 -20.61 -15.93 -15.85
CA ILE A 69 -20.59 -17.25 -15.22
C ILE A 69 -21.17 -17.18 -13.80
N ALA A 70 -20.72 -16.22 -12.97
CA ALA A 70 -21.22 -16.03 -11.62
C ALA A 70 -22.71 -15.69 -11.58
N MET A 71 -23.17 -14.81 -12.47
CA MET A 71 -24.59 -14.46 -12.61
C MET A 71 -25.44 -15.68 -12.95
N VAL A 72 -25.00 -16.49 -13.91
CA VAL A 72 -25.67 -17.74 -14.30
C VAL A 72 -25.76 -18.67 -13.10
N MET A 73 -24.67 -18.93 -12.38
CA MET A 73 -24.68 -19.85 -11.23
C MET A 73 -25.59 -19.42 -10.07
N ASN A 74 -25.66 -18.11 -9.82
CA ASN A 74 -26.53 -17.60 -8.76
C ASN A 74 -28.02 -17.75 -9.14
N LYS A 75 -28.36 -17.39 -10.39
CA LYS A 75 -29.76 -17.33 -10.87
C LYS A 75 -30.29 -18.63 -11.45
N CYS A 76 -29.44 -19.60 -11.76
CA CYS A 76 -29.87 -20.87 -12.36
C CYS A 76 -30.76 -21.69 -11.43
N HIS A 77 -31.76 -22.30 -12.07
CA HIS A 77 -32.63 -23.34 -11.51
C HIS A 77 -32.47 -24.63 -12.29
N PHE A 78 -32.45 -25.77 -11.59
CA PHE A 78 -32.31 -27.08 -12.23
C PHE A 78 -33.69 -27.67 -12.55
N LYS A 79 -34.03 -27.79 -13.85
CA LYS A 79 -35.29 -28.40 -14.31
C LYS A 79 -35.10 -29.81 -14.85
N CYS A 80 -33.96 -30.04 -15.51
CA CYS A 80 -33.63 -31.30 -16.18
C CYS A 80 -32.26 -31.84 -15.74
N PHE A 81 -32.01 -33.15 -15.92
CA PHE A 81 -30.69 -33.74 -15.67
C PHE A 81 -29.58 -33.11 -16.54
N LYS A 82 -29.94 -32.66 -17.75
CA LYS A 82 -29.05 -31.92 -18.65
C LYS A 82 -28.54 -30.61 -18.04
N ASP A 83 -29.39 -29.91 -17.30
CA ASP A 83 -29.06 -28.65 -16.63
C ASP A 83 -28.00 -28.90 -15.55
N VAL A 84 -28.16 -29.97 -14.77
CA VAL A 84 -27.18 -30.39 -13.75
C VAL A 84 -25.83 -30.65 -14.39
N TYR A 85 -25.78 -31.42 -15.47
CA TYR A 85 -24.54 -31.71 -16.19
C TYR A 85 -23.89 -30.43 -16.73
N SER A 86 -24.68 -29.55 -17.35
CA SER A 86 -24.21 -28.26 -17.86
C SER A 86 -23.68 -27.34 -16.74
N GLY A 87 -24.29 -27.41 -15.56
CA GLY A 87 -23.86 -26.70 -14.36
C GLY A 87 -22.53 -27.21 -13.81
N ILE A 88 -22.32 -28.53 -13.74
CA ILE A 88 -21.04 -29.11 -13.33
C ILE A 88 -19.94 -28.74 -14.34
N PHE A 89 -20.26 -28.72 -15.64
CA PHE A 89 -19.33 -28.26 -16.66
C PHE A 89 -19.01 -26.77 -16.53
N LEU A 90 -19.99 -25.94 -16.20
CA LEU A 90 -19.80 -24.51 -15.95
C LEU A 90 -18.92 -24.28 -14.72
N LEU A 91 -19.11 -25.04 -13.63
CA LEU A 91 -18.19 -25.05 -12.48
C LEU A 91 -16.76 -25.41 -12.86
N SER A 92 -16.57 -26.38 -13.77
CA SER A 92 -15.25 -26.72 -14.33
C SER A 92 -14.58 -25.52 -14.94
N ILE A 93 -15.33 -24.81 -15.80
CA ILE A 93 -14.82 -23.65 -16.52
C ILE A 93 -14.46 -22.58 -15.50
N LEU A 94 -15.38 -22.26 -14.56
CA LEU A 94 -15.12 -21.30 -13.50
C LEU A 94 -13.84 -21.64 -12.72
N TYR A 95 -13.61 -22.91 -12.40
CA TYR A 95 -12.38 -23.32 -11.73
C TYR A 95 -11.13 -22.99 -12.56
N ASP A 96 -11.14 -23.22 -13.88
CA ASP A 96 -10.01 -22.86 -14.75
C ASP A 96 -9.73 -21.34 -14.79
N TYR A 97 -10.78 -20.51 -14.66
CA TYR A 97 -10.62 -19.05 -14.53
C TYR A 97 -9.98 -18.64 -13.19
N ILE A 98 -10.23 -19.39 -12.12
CA ILE A 98 -9.78 -19.00 -10.77
C ILE A 98 -8.46 -19.67 -10.38
N LYS A 99 -8.14 -20.85 -10.93
CA LYS A 99 -7.02 -21.70 -10.50
C LYS A 99 -5.70 -20.93 -10.33
N LEU A 100 -5.40 -19.99 -11.22
CA LEU A 100 -4.18 -19.16 -11.15
C LEU A 100 -4.35 -17.94 -10.23
N SER A 101 -5.51 -17.28 -10.27
CA SER A 101 -5.73 -16.02 -9.54
C SER A 101 -6.08 -16.21 -8.07
N LYS A 102 -6.49 -17.42 -7.66
CA LYS A 102 -6.98 -17.77 -6.30
C LYS A 102 -8.07 -16.82 -5.76
N ARG A 103 -8.80 -16.14 -6.65
CA ARG A 103 -9.86 -15.19 -6.25
C ARG A 103 -11.04 -15.89 -5.64
N TYR A 104 -11.54 -15.34 -4.54
CA TYR A 104 -12.74 -15.85 -3.91
C TYR A 104 -13.99 -15.50 -4.72
N ILE A 105 -14.74 -16.52 -5.16
CA ILE A 105 -16.07 -16.38 -5.79
C ILE A 105 -17.13 -17.07 -4.91
N PRO A 106 -17.99 -16.30 -4.21
CA PRO A 106 -19.00 -16.88 -3.32
C PRO A 106 -20.06 -17.69 -4.08
N GLU A 107 -20.42 -17.28 -5.31
CA GLU A 107 -21.41 -17.98 -6.13
C GLU A 107 -20.99 -19.42 -6.43
N ALA A 108 -19.68 -19.70 -6.52
CA ALA A 108 -19.17 -21.04 -6.73
C ALA A 108 -19.46 -21.96 -5.55
N ILE A 109 -19.28 -21.47 -4.33
CA ILE A 109 -19.56 -22.23 -3.11
C ILE A 109 -21.06 -22.42 -2.93
N CYS A 110 -21.85 -21.37 -3.15
CA CYS A 110 -23.32 -21.47 -3.15
C CYS A 110 -23.79 -22.51 -4.17
N PHE A 111 -23.24 -22.53 -5.38
CA PHE A 111 -23.64 -23.48 -6.41
C PHE A 111 -23.20 -24.93 -6.10
N VAL A 112 -22.01 -25.14 -5.54
CA VAL A 112 -21.61 -26.47 -5.04
C VAL A 112 -22.56 -26.94 -3.95
N SER A 113 -22.95 -26.06 -3.03
CA SER A 113 -23.93 -26.41 -1.99
C SER A 113 -25.31 -26.76 -2.58
N LYS A 114 -25.76 -26.05 -3.63
CA LYS A 114 -26.98 -26.41 -4.38
C LYS A 114 -26.86 -27.81 -5.01
N LEU A 115 -25.74 -28.11 -5.69
CA LEU A 115 -25.51 -29.42 -6.31
C LEU A 115 -25.43 -30.57 -5.30
N LEU A 116 -24.81 -30.34 -4.15
CA LEU A 116 -24.79 -31.31 -3.04
C LEU A 116 -26.19 -31.54 -2.49
N TYR A 117 -26.97 -30.47 -2.35
CA TYR A 117 -28.35 -30.57 -1.90
C TYR A 117 -29.23 -31.43 -2.83
N LEU A 118 -29.05 -31.33 -4.15
CA LEU A 118 -29.75 -32.21 -5.12
C LEU A 118 -29.48 -33.70 -4.90
N ALA A 119 -28.34 -34.04 -4.29
CA ALA A 119 -27.89 -35.40 -4.07
C ALA A 119 -28.23 -35.93 -2.66
N THR A 120 -28.63 -35.06 -1.72
CA THR A 120 -29.02 -35.44 -0.34
C THR A 120 -30.51 -35.76 -0.18
N PRO A 121 -30.89 -36.84 0.53
CA PRO A 121 -32.26 -37.09 0.94
C PRO A 121 -32.65 -36.18 2.11
N MET A 122 -33.70 -35.38 1.93
CA MET A 122 -34.19 -34.49 2.97
C MET A 122 -34.66 -35.27 4.21
N LYS A 123 -33.86 -35.26 5.28
CA LYS A 123 -34.27 -35.79 6.61
C LYS A 123 -34.38 -34.70 7.68
N LYS A 124 -33.75 -33.53 7.47
CA LYS A 124 -33.73 -32.41 8.43
C LYS A 124 -33.96 -31.10 7.68
N LYS A 125 -34.69 -30.15 8.28
CA LYS A 125 -34.80 -28.78 7.76
C LYS A 125 -33.41 -28.13 7.82
N THR A 126 -32.82 -27.85 6.68
CA THR A 126 -31.56 -27.09 6.59
C THR A 126 -31.86 -25.62 6.89
N SER A 127 -31.41 -25.13 8.04
CA SER A 127 -31.51 -23.71 8.42
C SER A 127 -30.28 -22.94 7.94
N PHE A 128 -29.89 -23.10 6.66
CA PHE A 128 -28.79 -22.31 6.09
C PHE A 128 -29.35 -21.25 5.15
N TRP A 129 -29.13 -19.98 5.51
CA TRP A 129 -29.53 -18.81 4.73
C TRP A 129 -28.86 -18.75 3.33
N ILE A 130 -27.67 -19.36 3.20
CA ILE A 130 -26.85 -19.42 1.96
C ILE A 130 -27.53 -20.20 0.83
N LEU A 131 -28.45 -21.06 1.20
CA LEU A 131 -29.16 -21.93 0.29
C LEU A 131 -30.43 -21.21 -0.17
N ASN A 132 -30.33 -20.41 -1.25
CA ASN A 132 -31.49 -20.02 -2.07
C ASN A 132 -32.04 -21.27 -2.79
N LEU A 133 -32.51 -22.23 -2.00
CA LEU A 133 -33.05 -23.50 -2.46
C LEU A 133 -34.53 -23.33 -2.70
N HIS A 134 -34.91 -23.42 -3.97
CA HIS A 134 -36.30 -23.57 -4.32
C HIS A 134 -36.73 -25.01 -4.01
N LYS A 135 -37.89 -25.15 -3.37
CA LYS A 135 -38.43 -26.45 -2.91
C LYS A 135 -38.68 -27.44 -4.07
N GLU A 136 -38.66 -26.99 -5.32
CA GLU A 136 -39.05 -27.73 -6.52
C GLU A 136 -37.90 -28.52 -7.18
N GLU A 137 -36.65 -28.34 -6.77
CA GLU A 137 -35.47 -28.95 -7.43
C GLU A 137 -35.10 -30.33 -6.87
N GLN A 138 -36.05 -31.07 -6.30
CA GLN A 138 -35.71 -32.22 -5.47
C GLN A 138 -35.32 -33.48 -6.26
N ASN A 139 -34.36 -34.22 -5.73
CA ASN A 139 -34.15 -35.65 -5.96
C ASN A 139 -33.60 -36.11 -7.34
N TYR A 140 -33.26 -35.21 -8.26
CA TYR A 140 -32.72 -35.58 -9.59
C TYR A 140 -31.43 -36.41 -9.52
N LEU A 141 -30.56 -36.15 -8.54
CA LEU A 141 -29.26 -36.82 -8.38
C LEU A 141 -29.29 -37.96 -7.35
N MET A 142 -30.43 -38.19 -6.68
CA MET A 142 -30.50 -39.22 -5.65
C MET A 142 -30.47 -40.62 -6.25
N ILE A 143 -29.68 -41.48 -5.60
CA ILE A 143 -29.63 -42.91 -5.89
C ILE A 143 -30.50 -43.63 -4.85
N LYS A 144 -31.58 -44.26 -5.33
CA LYS A 144 -32.50 -45.00 -4.46
C LYS A 144 -31.96 -46.39 -4.13
N GLU A 145 -31.26 -47.04 -5.06
CA GLU A 145 -30.76 -48.42 -4.98
C GLU A 145 -29.31 -48.53 -4.47
N LYS A 146 -28.97 -49.62 -3.78
CA LYS A 146 -27.58 -49.90 -3.35
C LYS A 146 -26.81 -50.49 -4.53
N ILE A 147 -25.75 -49.81 -4.96
CA ILE A 147 -24.95 -50.26 -6.10
C ILE A 147 -23.73 -51.00 -5.56
N THR A 148 -23.77 -52.33 -5.64
CA THR A 148 -22.71 -53.22 -5.15
C THR A 148 -21.66 -53.58 -6.20
N LYS A 149 -21.99 -53.41 -7.49
CA LYS A 149 -21.06 -53.69 -8.59
C LYS A 149 -20.14 -52.49 -8.82
N ASN A 150 -18.88 -52.75 -9.17
CA ASN A 150 -17.91 -51.78 -9.67
C ASN A 150 -18.40 -51.15 -10.98
N VAL A 151 -19.49 -50.37 -10.93
CA VAL A 151 -19.91 -49.49 -12.01
C VAL A 151 -18.88 -48.36 -11.98
N MET A 152 -17.80 -48.56 -12.71
CA MET A 152 -16.78 -47.55 -12.91
C MET A 152 -17.47 -46.32 -13.51
N PRO A 153 -17.41 -45.15 -12.86
CA PRO A 153 -17.86 -43.93 -13.49
C PRO A 153 -17.04 -43.74 -14.77
N VAL A 154 -17.73 -43.57 -15.90
CA VAL A 154 -17.19 -43.62 -17.28
C VAL A 154 -16.11 -42.58 -17.58
N SER A 155 -15.74 -41.71 -16.65
CA SER A 155 -14.57 -40.85 -16.80
C SER A 155 -13.78 -40.71 -15.50
N ASN A 156 -12.49 -41.03 -15.58
CA ASN A 156 -11.53 -40.80 -14.51
C ASN A 156 -10.93 -39.40 -14.53
N VAL A 157 -11.27 -38.57 -15.50
CA VAL A 157 -10.69 -37.23 -15.65
C VAL A 157 -11.75 -36.27 -16.15
N MET A 158 -11.83 -35.12 -15.51
CA MET A 158 -12.46 -33.93 -16.08
C MET A 158 -11.73 -33.56 -17.39
N PRO A 159 -12.41 -33.13 -18.46
CA PRO A 159 -13.80 -32.73 -18.52
C PRO A 159 -14.75 -33.90 -18.77
N LEU A 160 -15.90 -33.86 -18.10
CA LEU A 160 -17.14 -34.50 -18.52
C LEU A 160 -17.24 -34.45 -20.06
N SER A 161 -17.34 -35.60 -20.71
CA SER A 161 -17.23 -35.69 -22.16
C SER A 161 -18.27 -34.79 -22.84
N ILE A 162 -17.81 -33.88 -23.69
CA ILE A 162 -18.65 -32.92 -24.44
C ILE A 162 -19.70 -33.66 -25.28
N SER A 163 -19.37 -34.89 -25.73
CA SER A 163 -20.27 -35.80 -26.44
C SER A 163 -21.57 -36.11 -25.68
N LEU A 164 -21.52 -36.17 -24.35
CA LEU A 164 -22.70 -36.41 -23.52
C LEU A 164 -23.62 -35.18 -23.45
N LEU A 165 -23.09 -33.95 -23.55
CA LEU A 165 -23.92 -32.73 -23.58
C LEU A 165 -24.65 -32.55 -24.92
N ALA A 166 -24.07 -33.09 -26.00
CA ALA A 166 -24.62 -33.03 -27.34
C ALA A 166 -25.76 -34.03 -27.58
N SER A 167 -25.76 -35.14 -26.83
CA SER A 167 -26.80 -36.19 -26.91
C SER A 167 -27.88 -35.97 -25.86
N ASP A 168 -29.07 -36.52 -26.07
CA ASP A 168 -30.08 -36.60 -25.01
C ASP A 168 -29.56 -37.53 -23.92
N ILE A 169 -29.19 -36.95 -22.77
CA ILE A 169 -28.59 -37.69 -21.67
C ILE A 169 -29.67 -38.60 -21.08
N GLN A 170 -29.54 -39.90 -21.31
CA GLN A 170 -30.35 -40.89 -20.61
C GLN A 170 -29.99 -40.88 -19.12
N GLU A 171 -31.02 -40.83 -18.28
CA GLU A 171 -30.89 -40.86 -16.82
C GLU A 171 -30.50 -42.26 -16.34
N ASN A 172 -29.23 -42.59 -16.51
CA ASN A 172 -28.65 -43.84 -16.05
C ASN A 172 -28.04 -43.67 -14.66
N ILE A 173 -28.06 -44.74 -13.89
CA ILE A 173 -27.41 -44.78 -12.58
C ILE A 173 -25.90 -44.45 -12.69
N SER A 174 -25.23 -44.89 -13.76
CA SER A 174 -23.81 -44.62 -13.98
C SER A 174 -23.52 -43.14 -14.26
N THR A 175 -24.40 -42.43 -14.98
CA THR A 175 -24.23 -41.00 -15.28
C THR A 175 -24.47 -40.16 -14.03
N ARG A 176 -25.44 -40.53 -13.18
CA ARG A 176 -25.64 -39.92 -11.85
C ARG A 176 -24.43 -40.11 -10.94
N LEU A 177 -23.86 -41.32 -10.88
CA LEU A 177 -22.63 -41.57 -10.12
C LEU A 177 -21.44 -40.76 -10.64
N SER A 178 -21.31 -40.61 -11.96
CA SER A 178 -20.28 -39.77 -12.57
C SER A 178 -20.46 -38.29 -12.18
N CYS A 179 -21.69 -37.78 -12.18
CA CYS A 179 -21.97 -36.41 -11.74
C CYS A 179 -21.57 -36.20 -10.27
N ILE A 180 -21.95 -37.12 -9.37
CA ILE A 180 -21.59 -37.05 -7.95
C ILE A 180 -20.06 -37.06 -7.76
N LYS A 181 -19.36 -37.97 -8.44
CA LYS A 181 -17.89 -38.02 -8.40
C LYS A 181 -17.27 -36.69 -8.84
N ASN A 182 -17.77 -36.09 -9.93
CA ASN A 182 -17.26 -34.81 -10.43
C ASN A 182 -17.57 -33.64 -9.49
N ILE A 183 -18.73 -33.62 -8.84
CA ILE A 183 -19.07 -32.64 -7.80
C ILE A 183 -18.07 -32.75 -6.63
N LEU A 184 -17.81 -33.98 -6.15
CA LEU A 184 -16.84 -34.21 -5.08
C LEU A 184 -15.43 -33.79 -5.50
N LEU A 185 -14.98 -34.14 -6.71
CA LEU A 185 -13.68 -33.74 -7.23
C LEU A 185 -13.55 -32.21 -7.31
N LEU A 186 -14.55 -31.52 -7.86
CA LEU A 186 -14.56 -30.06 -7.94
C LEU A 186 -14.57 -29.43 -6.54
N SER A 187 -15.34 -29.99 -5.62
CA SER A 187 -15.35 -29.52 -4.23
C SER A 187 -13.98 -29.68 -3.57
N LYS A 188 -13.27 -30.80 -3.81
CA LYS A 188 -11.88 -31.02 -3.36
C LYS A 188 -10.95 -29.95 -3.92
N MET A 189 -11.03 -29.70 -5.23
CA MET A 189 -10.20 -28.70 -5.91
C MET A 189 -10.45 -27.29 -5.37
N LEU A 190 -11.71 -26.93 -5.12
CA LEU A 190 -12.08 -25.65 -4.50
C LEU A 190 -11.60 -25.54 -3.04
N CYS A 191 -11.66 -26.63 -2.26
CA CYS A 191 -11.12 -26.65 -0.90
C CYS A 191 -9.61 -26.39 -0.90
N ILE A 192 -8.86 -27.04 -1.80
CA ILE A 192 -7.41 -26.84 -1.92
C ILE A 192 -7.10 -25.40 -2.37
N LEU A 193 -7.89 -24.85 -3.29
CA LEU A 193 -7.69 -23.49 -3.80
C LEU A 193 -7.90 -22.42 -2.72
N TYR A 194 -8.94 -22.58 -1.90
CA TYR A 194 -9.30 -21.63 -0.85
C TYR A 194 -8.71 -21.95 0.52
N ILE A 195 -7.82 -22.94 0.62
CA ILE A 195 -7.24 -23.35 1.89
C ILE A 195 -6.56 -22.18 2.60
N ASP A 196 -5.98 -21.23 1.87
CA ASP A 196 -5.25 -20.09 2.43
C ASP A 196 -6.16 -19.02 3.07
N LEU A 197 -7.48 -19.07 2.85
CA LEU A 197 -8.42 -18.08 3.40
C LEU A 197 -8.57 -18.20 4.92
N GLU A 198 -8.64 -17.07 5.61
CA GLU A 198 -8.91 -17.01 7.06
C GLU A 198 -10.35 -17.46 7.38
N THR A 199 -11.32 -17.13 6.52
CA THR A 199 -12.74 -17.48 6.65
C THR A 199 -13.09 -18.84 6.06
N PHE A 200 -12.11 -19.72 5.84
CA PHE A 200 -12.31 -21.01 5.16
C PHE A 200 -13.35 -21.88 5.88
N SER A 201 -13.29 -21.91 7.21
CA SER A 201 -14.17 -22.72 8.06
C SER A 201 -15.65 -22.39 7.86
N GLU A 202 -16.01 -21.11 7.86
CA GLU A 202 -17.38 -20.62 7.70
C GLU A 202 -17.91 -20.84 6.30
N VAL A 203 -17.07 -20.59 5.31
CA VAL A 203 -17.44 -20.68 3.90
C VAL A 203 -17.82 -22.12 3.54
N PHE A 204 -17.05 -23.11 4.01
CA PHE A 204 -17.29 -24.51 3.70
C PHE A 204 -18.19 -25.23 4.72
N GLN A 205 -18.56 -24.57 5.83
CA GLN A 205 -19.50 -25.11 6.82
C GLN A 205 -20.80 -25.66 6.20
N PRO A 206 -21.54 -24.92 5.33
CA PRO A 206 -22.77 -25.45 4.74
C PRO A 206 -22.52 -26.66 3.82
N CYS A 207 -21.43 -26.66 3.06
CA CYS A 207 -21.05 -27.79 2.21
C CYS A 207 -20.72 -29.03 3.04
N SER A 208 -19.98 -28.86 4.15
CA SER A 208 -19.62 -29.97 5.05
C SER A 208 -20.86 -30.61 5.68
N PHE A 209 -21.83 -29.79 6.10
CA PHE A 209 -23.10 -30.27 6.65
C PHE A 209 -23.91 -31.05 5.61
N LEU A 210 -24.00 -30.55 4.37
CA LEU A 210 -24.70 -31.27 3.29
C LEU A 210 -24.01 -32.59 2.96
N LEU A 211 -22.67 -32.61 2.94
CA LEU A 211 -21.93 -33.85 2.71
C LEU A 211 -22.19 -34.89 3.79
N GLU A 212 -22.34 -34.52 5.07
CA GLU A 212 -22.70 -35.47 6.13
C GLU A 212 -24.08 -36.10 5.94
N GLN A 213 -25.00 -35.36 5.32
CA GLN A 213 -26.36 -35.85 5.08
C GLN A 213 -26.48 -36.79 3.87
N MET A 214 -25.41 -36.92 3.08
CA MET A 214 -25.38 -37.78 1.91
C MET A 214 -25.49 -39.27 2.31
N PRO A 215 -26.26 -40.10 1.58
CA PRO A 215 -26.43 -41.51 1.89
C PRO A 215 -25.20 -42.29 1.43
N THR A 216 -24.13 -42.24 2.22
CA THR A 216 -22.84 -42.88 1.91
C THR A 216 -22.98 -44.37 1.63
N ASP A 217 -23.84 -45.08 2.38
CA ASP A 217 -24.06 -46.52 2.28
C ASP A 217 -24.33 -47.05 0.86
N LYS A 218 -24.97 -46.22 0.02
CA LYS A 218 -25.43 -46.60 -1.33
C LYS A 218 -24.36 -46.46 -2.41
N TYR A 219 -23.26 -45.75 -2.11
CA TYR A 219 -22.22 -45.45 -3.09
C TYR A 219 -21.13 -46.53 -3.18
N PRO A 220 -20.47 -46.65 -4.35
CA PRO A 220 -19.30 -47.51 -4.50
C PRO A 220 -18.12 -47.01 -3.63
N LYS A 221 -17.19 -47.92 -3.31
CA LYS A 221 -16.03 -47.67 -2.43
C LYS A 221 -15.20 -46.44 -2.85
N THR A 222 -15.04 -46.22 -4.16
CA THR A 222 -14.29 -45.09 -4.72
C THR A 222 -14.90 -43.73 -4.41
N ILE A 223 -16.23 -43.62 -4.42
CA ILE A 223 -16.92 -42.36 -4.09
C ILE A 223 -16.94 -42.16 -2.57
N LYS A 224 -17.02 -43.25 -1.79
CA LYS A 224 -16.93 -43.20 -0.33
C LYS A 224 -15.58 -42.64 0.14
N SER A 225 -14.47 -43.15 -0.41
CA SER A 225 -13.14 -42.65 -0.05
C SER A 225 -12.97 -41.17 -0.42
N LEU A 226 -13.42 -40.77 -1.62
CA LEU A 226 -13.39 -39.36 -2.03
C LEU A 226 -14.26 -38.46 -1.16
N HIS A 227 -15.41 -38.95 -0.71
CA HIS A 227 -16.30 -38.23 0.20
C HIS A 227 -15.65 -38.00 1.57
N GLU A 228 -15.02 -39.02 2.14
CA GLU A 228 -14.27 -38.93 3.39
C GLU A 228 -13.06 -37.98 3.28
N GLU A 229 -12.32 -38.05 2.17
CA GLU A 229 -11.24 -37.12 1.87
C GLU A 229 -11.73 -35.66 1.82
N VAL A 230 -12.83 -35.38 1.10
CA VAL A 230 -13.39 -34.03 1.01
C VAL A 230 -13.88 -33.52 2.36
N LEU A 231 -14.57 -34.37 3.13
CA LEU A 231 -15.06 -34.01 4.47
C LEU A 231 -13.91 -33.68 5.43
N SER A 232 -12.84 -34.46 5.42
CA SER A 232 -11.67 -34.19 6.26
C SER A 232 -10.98 -32.88 5.86
N LEU A 233 -10.86 -32.58 4.56
CA LEU A 233 -10.31 -31.32 4.07
C LEU A 233 -11.15 -30.11 4.50
N MET A 234 -12.48 -30.18 4.34
CA MET A 234 -13.38 -29.09 4.72
C MET A 234 -13.34 -28.76 6.23
N ARG A 235 -13.05 -29.76 7.08
CA ARG A 235 -12.98 -29.56 8.54
C ARG A 235 -11.58 -29.25 9.08
N SER A 236 -10.54 -29.39 8.27
CA SER A 236 -9.13 -29.27 8.69
C SER A 236 -8.82 -27.99 9.48
N LYS A 237 -9.44 -26.84 9.14
CA LYS A 237 -9.19 -25.54 9.78
C LYS A 237 -10.15 -25.16 10.91
N ASN A 238 -11.13 -26.00 11.26
CA ASN A 238 -12.14 -25.64 12.27
C ASN A 238 -11.57 -25.49 13.70
N SER A 239 -10.37 -26.00 13.96
CA SER A 239 -9.79 -26.10 15.31
C SER A 239 -8.70 -25.06 15.65
N LEU A 240 -8.40 -24.12 14.76
CA LEU A 240 -7.33 -23.15 14.98
C LEU A 240 -7.81 -21.95 15.82
N VAL A 241 -7.01 -21.55 16.81
CA VAL A 241 -7.23 -20.33 17.61
C VAL A 241 -7.28 -19.14 16.66
N ARG A 242 -8.42 -18.46 16.58
CA ARG A 242 -8.63 -17.35 15.65
C ARG A 242 -8.07 -16.06 16.22
N THR A 243 -7.31 -15.35 15.40
CA THR A 243 -6.85 -14.00 15.70
C THR A 243 -7.90 -12.97 15.29
N PRO A 244 -8.23 -11.97 16.14
CA PRO A 244 -9.12 -10.89 15.75
C PRO A 244 -8.49 -10.04 14.63
N LEU A 245 -9.32 -9.50 13.72
CA LEU A 245 -8.87 -8.69 12.60
C LEU A 245 -8.35 -7.32 13.05
N THR A 246 -7.18 -6.92 12.55
CA THR A 246 -6.56 -5.60 12.81
C THR A 246 -6.39 -4.79 11.52
N LEU A 247 -7.51 -4.43 10.87
CA LEU A 247 -7.51 -3.75 9.55
C LEU A 247 -6.92 -2.32 9.56
N HIS A 248 -7.02 -1.63 10.70
CA HIS A 248 -6.65 -0.21 10.80
C HIS A 248 -5.27 0.03 11.42
N ALA A 249 -4.39 -0.98 11.43
CA ALA A 249 -3.02 -0.84 11.86
C ALA A 249 -2.19 -0.08 10.82
N ARG A 250 -2.15 1.26 10.92
CA ARG A 250 -1.32 2.12 10.07
C ARG A 250 0.01 2.43 10.74
N LYS A 251 1.07 2.51 9.94
CA LYS A 251 2.36 3.03 10.42
C LYS A 251 2.20 4.53 10.74
N PRO A 252 2.77 5.02 11.86
CA PRO A 252 2.74 6.44 12.17
C PRO A 252 3.45 7.25 11.08
N ILE A 253 2.93 8.42 10.74
CA ILE A 253 3.52 9.33 9.75
C ILE A 253 4.84 9.86 10.33
N PRO A 254 5.98 9.79 9.61
CA PRO A 254 7.24 10.31 10.09
C PRO A 254 7.21 11.85 10.19
N LEU A 255 7.97 12.40 11.12
CA LEU A 255 8.15 13.85 11.25
C LEU A 255 8.78 14.42 9.97
N PRO A 256 8.35 15.61 9.50
CA PRO A 256 8.95 16.24 8.34
C PRO A 256 10.41 16.61 8.66
N LEU A 257 11.33 16.21 7.78
CA LEU A 257 12.72 16.59 7.85
C LEU A 257 12.91 17.88 7.05
N PHE A 258 13.48 18.90 7.68
CA PHE A 258 13.83 20.16 7.03
C PHE A 258 15.31 20.15 6.65
N GLU A 259 15.62 20.66 5.46
CA GLU A 259 17.00 20.83 5.03
C GLU A 259 17.65 22.00 5.78
N PRO A 260 18.81 21.81 6.43
CA PRO A 260 19.50 22.89 7.10
C PRO A 260 20.02 23.90 6.07
N LYS A 261 19.84 25.19 6.36
CA LYS A 261 20.39 26.27 5.55
C LYS A 261 21.83 26.59 6.00
N PHE A 262 22.81 26.09 5.27
CA PHE A 262 24.23 26.39 5.48
C PHE A 262 24.93 26.66 4.14
N ASP A 263 26.01 27.42 4.17
CA ASP A 263 26.87 27.64 3.01
C ASP A 263 27.91 26.51 2.93
N VAL A 264 28.04 25.87 1.77
CA VAL A 264 28.98 24.75 1.54
C VAL A 264 30.42 25.21 1.73
N ASP A 265 30.76 26.41 1.26
CA ASP A 265 32.10 27.00 1.32
C ASP A 265 32.21 28.06 2.44
N TYR A 266 31.90 27.69 3.68
CA TYR A 266 31.97 28.61 4.82
C TYR A 266 33.41 28.94 5.21
N GLU A 267 33.83 30.19 4.97
CA GLU A 267 35.13 30.72 5.41
C GLU A 267 34.96 31.68 6.60
N PRO A 268 35.44 31.35 7.83
CA PRO A 268 35.22 32.17 9.03
C PRO A 268 35.77 33.62 8.95
N ARG A 269 36.83 33.83 8.16
CA ARG A 269 37.45 35.16 7.95
C ARG A 269 36.80 35.95 6.82
N SER A 270 36.11 35.26 5.93
CA SER A 270 35.40 35.85 4.80
C SER A 270 34.03 36.28 5.31
N LYS A 271 33.88 37.56 5.65
CA LYS A 271 32.56 38.15 5.95
C LYS A 271 31.74 38.33 4.68
N ARG A 272 31.63 37.30 3.83
CA ARG A 272 30.67 37.25 2.74
C ARG A 272 29.30 37.12 3.40
N ARG A 273 28.62 38.24 3.55
CA ARG A 273 27.25 38.28 4.06
C ARG A 273 26.33 37.89 2.91
N ALA A 274 25.46 36.93 3.13
CA ALA A 274 24.35 36.68 2.22
C ALA A 274 23.51 37.97 2.12
N GLY A 275 23.35 38.50 0.90
CA GLY A 275 22.66 39.77 0.65
C GLY A 275 23.11 40.46 -0.64
N ASP A 276 22.56 41.64 -0.89
CA ASP A 276 22.87 42.44 -2.08
C ASP A 276 24.32 42.92 -2.10
N LYS A 277 24.99 42.74 -3.25
CA LYS A 277 26.40 43.14 -3.46
C LYS A 277 26.63 44.61 -3.09
N ASN A 278 25.71 45.48 -3.50
CA ASN A 278 25.81 46.92 -3.27
C ASN A 278 25.78 47.31 -1.78
N GLN A 279 25.00 46.58 -0.96
CA GLN A 279 24.94 46.84 0.48
C GLN A 279 26.25 46.42 1.18
N ASN A 280 26.74 45.23 0.84
CA ASN A 280 28.00 44.69 1.35
C ASN A 280 29.20 45.60 1.02
N GLU A 281 29.24 46.16 -0.19
CA GLU A 281 30.29 47.11 -0.59
C GLU A 281 30.22 48.42 0.18
N LYS A 282 29.01 48.98 0.37
CA LYS A 282 28.80 50.19 1.18
C LYS A 282 29.30 50.02 2.61
N GLU A 283 28.99 48.88 3.24
CA GLU A 283 29.45 48.59 4.60
C GLU A 283 30.97 48.41 4.67
N LYS A 284 31.58 47.75 3.66
CA LYS A 284 33.04 47.61 3.55
C LYS A 284 33.72 48.98 3.46
N ILE A 285 33.19 49.90 2.67
CA ILE A 285 33.72 51.27 2.55
C ILE A 285 33.56 52.03 3.87
N LYS A 286 32.38 51.97 4.51
CA LYS A 286 32.15 52.59 5.83
C LYS A 286 33.16 52.11 6.88
N TYR A 287 33.46 50.81 6.89
CA TYR A 287 34.46 50.26 7.80
C TYR A 287 35.87 50.81 7.54
N LYS A 288 36.28 50.91 6.27
CA LYS A 288 37.58 51.49 5.90
C LYS A 288 37.70 52.94 6.36
N ILE A 289 36.70 53.77 6.07
CA ILE A 289 36.65 55.18 6.50
C ILE A 289 36.80 55.27 8.02
N LYS A 290 36.05 54.46 8.78
CA LYS A 290 36.12 54.46 10.26
C LYS A 290 37.50 54.02 10.77
N LYS A 291 38.15 53.06 10.12
CA LYS A 291 39.48 52.58 10.50
C LYS A 291 40.54 53.65 10.24
N GLU A 292 40.52 54.25 9.06
CA GLU A 292 41.47 55.28 8.62
C GLU A 292 41.33 56.55 9.47
N THR A 293 40.11 57.06 9.65
CA THR A 293 39.84 58.21 10.53
C THR A 293 40.30 57.98 11.96
N LYS A 294 40.06 56.79 12.53
CA LYS A 294 40.54 56.44 13.87
C LYS A 294 42.07 56.30 13.94
N SER A 295 42.72 55.91 12.86
CA SER A 295 44.19 55.87 12.80
C SER A 295 44.76 57.28 12.73
N ALA A 296 44.28 58.10 11.79
CA ALA A 296 44.69 59.48 11.61
C ALA A 296 44.48 60.30 12.89
N MET A 297 43.32 60.16 13.54
CA MET A 297 43.06 60.85 14.81
C MET A 297 44.02 60.42 15.92
N ARG A 298 44.46 59.15 15.93
CA ARG A 298 45.45 58.67 16.91
C ARG A 298 46.84 59.25 16.64
N GLU A 299 47.22 59.42 15.38
CA GLU A 299 48.48 60.07 14.98
C GLU A 299 48.46 61.55 15.33
N ILE A 300 47.41 62.29 14.95
CA ILE A 300 47.25 63.71 15.31
C ILE A 300 47.36 63.93 16.82
N ARG A 301 46.76 63.05 17.63
CA ARG A 301 46.87 63.13 19.10
C ARG A 301 48.29 62.89 19.59
N LYS A 302 49.03 61.96 19.00
CA LYS A 302 50.44 61.71 19.34
C LYS A 302 51.30 62.93 18.99
N ASP A 303 51.08 63.52 17.83
CA ASP A 303 51.81 64.70 17.37
C ASP A 303 51.50 65.92 18.27
N ALA A 304 50.24 66.11 18.63
CA ALA A 304 49.83 67.15 19.57
C ALA A 304 50.51 66.98 20.95
N HIS A 305 50.57 65.74 21.46
CA HIS A 305 51.30 65.45 22.70
C HIS A 305 52.80 65.70 22.58
N PHE A 306 53.39 65.38 21.43
CA PHE A 306 54.80 65.63 21.16
C PHE A 306 55.10 67.13 21.16
N LEU A 307 54.35 67.93 20.39
CA LEU A 307 54.49 69.38 20.33
C LEU A 307 54.30 70.05 21.69
N ALA A 308 53.30 69.62 22.46
CA ALA A 308 53.06 70.16 23.80
C ALA A 308 54.26 69.90 24.74
N LYS A 309 54.90 68.72 24.64
CA LYS A 309 56.09 68.39 25.43
C LYS A 309 57.29 69.24 25.02
N GLU A 310 57.47 69.48 23.73
CA GLU A 310 58.54 70.33 23.20
C GLU A 310 58.37 71.79 23.61
N GLN A 311 57.18 72.35 23.44
CA GLN A 311 56.85 73.71 23.90
C GLN A 311 57.05 73.89 25.41
N LEU A 312 56.62 72.90 26.21
CA LEU A 312 56.83 72.93 27.67
C LEU A 312 58.33 72.95 28.00
N LYS A 313 59.13 72.12 27.33
CA LYS A 313 60.59 72.12 27.50
C LYS A 313 61.19 73.49 27.20
N GLU A 314 60.83 74.10 26.06
CA GLU A 314 61.28 75.46 25.70
C GLU A 314 60.87 76.52 26.73
N THR A 315 59.65 76.43 27.30
CA THR A 315 59.23 77.36 28.36
C THR A 315 60.03 77.19 29.65
N LEU A 316 60.29 75.95 30.07
CA LEU A 316 61.09 75.66 31.26
C LEU A 316 62.53 76.13 31.10
N ASP A 317 63.13 75.92 29.93
CA ASP A 317 64.49 76.37 29.63
C ASP A 317 64.56 77.91 29.67
N ARG A 318 63.59 78.61 29.05
CA ARG A 318 63.48 80.08 29.12
C ARG A 318 63.29 80.58 30.55
N ASP A 319 62.44 79.93 31.34
CA ASP A 319 62.20 80.30 32.74
C ASP A 319 63.43 80.03 33.62
N ALA A 320 64.16 78.94 33.40
CA ALA A 320 65.39 78.63 34.09
C ALA A 320 66.45 79.71 33.82
N ASP A 321 66.59 80.14 32.57
CA ASP A 321 67.49 81.22 32.20
C ASP A 321 67.07 82.56 32.79
N ARG A 322 65.76 82.87 32.79
CA ARG A 322 65.22 84.06 33.47
C ARG A 322 65.52 84.02 34.97
N ARG A 323 65.28 82.89 35.64
CA ARG A 323 65.56 82.70 37.08
C ARG A 323 67.04 82.86 37.39
N LYS A 324 67.95 82.34 36.56
CA LYS A 324 69.40 82.55 36.71
C LYS A 324 69.74 84.04 36.64
N LYS A 325 69.20 84.76 35.65
CA LYS A 325 69.39 86.22 35.51
C LYS A 325 68.87 87.00 36.72
N VAL A 326 67.67 86.69 37.19
CA VAL A 326 67.08 87.35 38.37
C VAL A 326 67.90 87.08 39.62
N ARG A 327 68.31 85.83 39.88
CA ARG A 327 69.17 85.50 41.03
C ARG A 327 70.51 86.24 40.99
N ALA A 328 71.11 86.39 39.81
CA ALA A 328 72.34 87.16 39.66
C ALA A 328 72.13 88.63 40.06
N LEU A 329 71.00 89.24 39.65
CA LEU A 329 70.64 90.60 40.06
C LEU A 329 70.33 90.72 41.56
N GLU A 330 69.59 89.77 42.15
CA GLU A 330 69.31 89.75 43.59
C GLU A 330 70.59 89.61 44.42
N ASN A 331 71.52 88.76 43.99
CA ASN A 331 72.83 88.62 44.63
C ASN A 331 73.63 89.92 44.54
N ALA A 332 73.63 90.59 43.40
CA ALA A 332 74.27 91.90 43.24
C ALA A 332 73.66 92.96 44.20
N LEU A 333 72.33 93.07 44.25
CA LEU A 333 71.61 93.95 45.18
C LEU A 333 71.87 93.59 46.65
N SER A 334 71.99 92.31 46.98
CA SER A 334 72.31 91.84 48.33
C SER A 334 73.72 92.25 48.75
N ASN A 335 74.68 92.17 47.83
CA ASN A 335 76.05 92.63 48.06
C ASN A 335 76.07 94.15 48.31
N GLU A 336 75.40 94.95 47.47
CA GLU A 336 75.25 96.40 47.67
C GLU A 336 74.65 96.72 49.06
N ARG A 337 73.59 96.02 49.48
CA ARG A 337 72.99 96.21 50.81
C ARG A 337 73.95 95.87 51.95
N LYS A 338 74.79 94.85 51.76
CA LYS A 338 75.80 94.45 52.75
C LYS A 338 76.86 95.55 52.89
N GLU A 339 77.36 96.08 51.78
CA GLU A 339 78.29 97.21 51.74
C GLU A 339 77.70 98.44 52.47
N ILE A 340 76.43 98.79 52.19
CA ILE A 340 75.73 99.89 52.88
C ILE A 340 75.67 99.66 54.40
N ARG A 341 75.35 98.43 54.86
CA ARG A 341 75.32 98.11 56.29
C ARG A 341 76.70 98.19 56.94
N GLU A 342 77.74 97.77 56.24
CA GLU A 342 79.12 97.89 56.71
C GLU A 342 79.53 99.36 56.83
N MET A 343 79.20 100.20 55.84
CA MET A 343 79.36 101.65 55.91
C MET A 343 78.59 102.29 57.08
N GLN A 344 77.35 101.86 57.35
CA GLN A 344 76.58 102.36 58.50
C GLN A 344 77.19 101.94 59.85
N LYS A 345 77.74 100.72 59.94
CA LYS A 345 78.40 100.23 61.16
C LYS A 345 79.72 100.95 61.42
N SER A 346 80.54 101.18 60.38
CA SER A 346 81.77 101.96 60.51
C SER A 346 81.46 103.41 60.93
N ALA A 347 80.45 104.04 60.32
CA ALA A 347 79.97 105.36 60.72
C ALA A 347 79.48 105.42 62.18
N LYS A 348 78.82 104.36 62.69
CA LYS A 348 78.42 104.25 64.10
C LYS A 348 79.60 104.05 65.06
N LYS A 349 80.63 103.27 64.67
CA LYS A 349 81.84 103.07 65.48
C LYS A 349 82.65 104.36 65.64
N MET A 350 82.72 105.19 64.59
CA MET A 350 83.40 106.49 64.61
C MET A 350 82.69 107.54 65.49
N ARG A 351 81.45 107.29 65.92
CA ARG A 351 80.65 108.19 66.78
C ARG A 351 80.74 107.86 68.28
N LYS A 352 81.42 106.77 68.67
CA LYS A 352 81.80 106.45 70.05
C LYS A 352 83.27 106.73 70.24
#